data_AF-A0A3M2WY54-F1
#
_entry.id   AF-A0A3M2WY54-F1
#
_cell.length_a   1.000
_cell.length_b   1.000
_cell.length_c   1.000
_cell.angle_alpha   90.00
_cell.angle_beta   90.00
_cell.angle_gamma   90.00
#
_symmetry.space_group_name_H-M   'P 1'
#
loop_
_entity.id
_entity.type
_entity.pdbx_description
1 polymer ?
#
loop_
_entity_poly.entity_id
_entity_poly.type
_entity_poly.pdbx_seq_one_letter_code
_entity_poly.pdbx_strand_id
1 'polypeptide(L)'
;MTSVSKITTEKPTDPADAKAWEQAVQQSRDAGIQWELPSDDKRSAQEIIDDNPLLKSLGGRGDRSEAKKNLIAQVGDYTKDSNAAFRAVQLLEHIETFDANGNRLASNDIGNNRIDGYTSSSDAKNGTEAGRLKDFGKFGFSNLKGTLHEVRSPTDDPATREQAEKPGIQWVRPQGDDRDAQAIINGDPLLKNLGNQSDVKDMLKEQVGDFEKDADAAYRATQVLAHIEQFDGNGVRIVGNDVANGSINGFTKSGEAKNGTEAGRLQDFGKDGFASLKGEMTNVSAAGDNQQTREQAEKLGFLWELPKDDTRSAQDIIDENPLLKNLGNQSGVKDMLKERVGDFEKDANAAFRAVQVLDRVTMYNDKGDIQSGGGAFNSSVDGFTKGAEARHGTEAGRLQDFGKLGFDALPELKKTEDISSYKDFLKANPDADVASKQIARYAAILDENYDAIKGKTGSADFNPEALTAYNKQNPQLGKEVSEALDFWSQPGAFALLDNAKNPLEQGTDGKASRGDVQAFMKNTAPKEAGAVGTLLEAVAEGNLLGKVNTDALNQDVFEHPQNYTAEQKAAVLQELKAAQTLIVQGSGAGM
;
A
#
# COMPACT_ATOMS: atom_id res chain seq x y z
N MET A 1 -38.20 -52.71 -14.60
CA MET A 1 -36.78 -52.62 -14.97
C MET A 1 -36.71 -52.43 -16.48
N THR A 2 -36.76 -51.20 -16.96
CA THR A 2 -36.34 -50.87 -18.32
C THR A 2 -34.83 -51.10 -18.36
N SER A 3 -34.37 -52.04 -19.20
CA SER A 3 -32.94 -52.21 -19.44
C SER A 3 -32.39 -50.89 -19.95
N VAL A 4 -31.40 -50.31 -19.27
CA VAL A 4 -30.63 -49.19 -19.80
C VAL A 4 -29.98 -49.71 -21.08
N SER A 5 -30.43 -49.22 -22.25
CA SER A 5 -29.73 -49.45 -23.51
C SER A 5 -28.29 -49.00 -23.31
N LYS A 6 -27.33 -49.90 -23.49
CA LYS A 6 -25.90 -49.56 -23.32
C LYS A 6 -25.55 -48.47 -24.31
N ILE A 7 -25.07 -47.33 -23.81
CA ILE A 7 -24.64 -46.23 -24.67
C ILE A 7 -23.35 -46.67 -25.39
N THR A 8 -23.39 -46.67 -26.72
CA THR A 8 -22.24 -46.95 -27.59
C THR A 8 -21.51 -45.66 -27.93
N THR A 9 -20.24 -45.75 -28.34
CA THR A 9 -19.49 -44.56 -28.77
C THR A 9 -20.01 -44.02 -30.08
N GLU A 10 -20.30 -44.89 -31.04
CA GLU A 10 -20.94 -44.51 -32.30
C GLU A 10 -22.46 -44.44 -32.12
N LYS A 11 -23.09 -43.55 -32.90
CA LYS A 11 -24.55 -43.41 -32.94
C LYS A 11 -25.20 -44.71 -33.42
N PRO A 12 -26.12 -45.30 -32.63
CA PRO A 12 -26.86 -46.51 -33.04
C PRO A 12 -27.66 -46.31 -34.34
N THR A 13 -27.85 -47.38 -35.10
CA THR A 13 -28.70 -47.37 -36.31
C THR A 13 -30.19 -47.54 -36.01
N ASP A 14 -30.53 -48.10 -34.84
CA ASP A 14 -31.92 -48.18 -34.38
C ASP A 14 -32.43 -46.78 -33.99
N PRO A 15 -33.58 -46.31 -34.49
CA PRO A 15 -34.07 -44.96 -34.24
C PRO A 15 -34.32 -44.62 -32.76
N ALA A 16 -34.72 -45.58 -31.93
CA ALA A 16 -35.00 -45.34 -30.52
C ALA A 16 -33.70 -45.21 -29.72
N ASP A 17 -32.74 -46.11 -29.96
CA ASP A 17 -31.42 -46.04 -29.34
C ASP A 17 -30.61 -44.83 -29.85
N ALA A 18 -30.75 -44.45 -31.13
CA ALA A 18 -30.14 -43.26 -31.70
C ALA A 18 -30.59 -41.97 -31.00
N LYS A 19 -31.89 -41.86 -30.68
CA LYS A 19 -32.45 -40.71 -29.97
C LYS A 19 -31.95 -40.64 -28.53
N ALA A 20 -31.90 -41.78 -27.84
CA ALA A 20 -31.35 -41.85 -26.48
C ALA A 20 -29.86 -41.46 -26.45
N TRP A 21 -29.10 -41.90 -27.45
CA TRP A 21 -27.70 -41.53 -27.64
C TRP A 21 -27.52 -40.02 -27.87
N GLU A 22 -28.29 -39.41 -28.78
CA GLU A 22 -28.23 -37.96 -29.04
C GLU A 22 -28.56 -37.13 -27.79
N GLN A 23 -29.53 -37.59 -26.99
CA GLN A 23 -29.85 -36.96 -25.71
C GLN A 23 -28.69 -37.04 -24.72
N ALA A 24 -28.03 -38.19 -24.61
CA ALA A 24 -26.87 -38.35 -23.74
C ALA A 24 -25.69 -37.47 -24.19
N VAL A 25 -25.45 -37.35 -25.50
CA VAL A 25 -24.44 -36.45 -26.07
C VAL A 25 -24.75 -35.00 -25.71
N GLN A 26 -25.98 -34.55 -25.90
CA GLN A 26 -26.36 -33.18 -25.56
C GLN A 26 -26.21 -32.92 -24.06
N GLN A 27 -26.70 -33.81 -23.21
CA GLN A 27 -26.59 -33.68 -21.75
C GLN A 27 -25.13 -33.71 -21.27
N SER A 28 -24.26 -34.48 -21.92
CA SER A 28 -22.82 -34.45 -21.60
C SER A 28 -22.21 -33.08 -21.93
N ARG A 29 -22.57 -32.49 -23.08
CA ARG A 29 -22.11 -31.14 -23.47
C ARG A 29 -22.64 -30.07 -22.51
N ASP A 30 -23.89 -30.18 -22.10
CA ASP A 30 -24.49 -29.27 -21.11
C ASP A 30 -23.77 -29.34 -19.76
N ALA A 31 -23.14 -30.48 -19.43
CA ALA A 31 -22.31 -30.66 -18.24
C ALA A 31 -20.82 -30.32 -18.47
N GLY A 32 -20.44 -29.83 -19.65
CA GLY A 32 -19.04 -29.52 -20.00
C GLY A 32 -18.20 -30.75 -20.35
N ILE A 33 -18.80 -31.92 -20.54
CA ILE A 33 -18.12 -33.17 -20.86
C ILE A 33 -18.08 -33.35 -22.38
N GLN A 34 -16.87 -33.38 -22.93
CA GLN A 34 -16.65 -33.63 -24.35
C GLN A 34 -16.91 -35.10 -24.69
N TRP A 35 -17.76 -35.32 -25.70
CA TRP A 35 -18.14 -36.67 -26.09
C TRP A 35 -16.99 -37.46 -26.71
N GLU A 36 -16.12 -36.83 -27.48
CA GLU A 36 -15.04 -37.51 -28.19
C GLU A 36 -13.69 -36.94 -27.78
N LEU A 37 -12.67 -37.78 -27.86
CA LEU A 37 -11.29 -37.38 -27.63
C LEU A 37 -10.88 -36.33 -28.67
N PRO A 38 -10.18 -35.25 -28.28
CA PRO A 38 -9.65 -34.26 -29.22
C PRO A 38 -8.81 -34.91 -30.33
N SER A 39 -8.90 -34.36 -31.55
CA SER A 39 -8.28 -34.98 -32.73
C SER A 39 -6.75 -35.08 -32.67
N ASP A 40 -6.11 -34.31 -31.82
CA ASP A 40 -4.67 -34.25 -31.54
C ASP A 40 -4.23 -35.19 -30.40
N ASP A 41 -5.16 -35.64 -29.55
CA ASP A 41 -4.87 -36.65 -28.53
C ASP A 41 -4.92 -38.06 -29.16
N LYS A 42 -3.82 -38.80 -29.02
CA LYS A 42 -3.61 -40.14 -29.61
C LYS A 42 -3.56 -41.24 -28.56
N ARG A 43 -3.82 -40.93 -27.29
CA ARG A 43 -3.78 -41.91 -26.22
C ARG A 43 -4.84 -43.00 -26.43
N SER A 44 -4.43 -44.24 -26.21
CA SER A 44 -5.29 -45.40 -26.13
C SER A 44 -6.16 -45.37 -24.87
N ALA A 45 -7.22 -46.17 -24.85
CA ALA A 45 -8.08 -46.33 -23.66
C ALA A 45 -7.26 -46.73 -22.41
N GLN A 46 -6.26 -47.60 -22.59
CA GLN A 46 -5.41 -48.07 -21.49
C GLN A 46 -4.50 -46.96 -20.96
N GLU A 47 -3.89 -46.15 -21.84
CA GLU A 47 -3.09 -44.99 -21.43
C GLU A 47 -3.93 -43.98 -20.66
N ILE A 48 -5.15 -43.67 -21.12
CA ILE A 48 -6.07 -42.77 -20.40
C ILE A 48 -6.45 -43.32 -19.01
N ILE A 49 -6.68 -44.62 -18.89
CA ILE A 49 -6.97 -45.26 -17.59
C ILE A 49 -5.74 -45.22 -16.69
N ASP A 50 -4.55 -45.49 -17.21
CA ASP A 50 -3.33 -45.52 -16.42
C ASP A 50 -2.93 -44.12 -15.92
N ASP A 51 -3.24 -43.08 -16.70
CA ASP A 51 -3.07 -41.68 -16.36
C ASP A 51 -4.08 -41.18 -15.32
N ASN A 52 -5.22 -41.88 -15.12
CA ASN A 52 -6.28 -41.46 -14.19
C ASN A 52 -6.44 -42.44 -13.01
N PRO A 53 -5.96 -42.08 -11.80
CA PRO A 53 -6.04 -42.93 -10.62
C PRO A 53 -7.46 -43.34 -10.21
N LEU A 54 -8.48 -42.51 -10.46
CA LEU A 54 -9.87 -42.81 -10.12
C LEU A 54 -10.41 -43.93 -11.00
N LEU A 55 -10.24 -43.83 -12.33
CA LEU A 55 -10.63 -44.87 -13.27
C LEU A 55 -9.88 -46.18 -13.03
N LYS A 56 -8.58 -46.08 -12.72
CA LYS A 56 -7.73 -47.24 -12.43
C LYS A 56 -8.16 -47.98 -11.18
N SER A 57 -8.58 -47.25 -10.15
CA SER A 57 -9.02 -47.81 -8.87
C SER A 57 -10.52 -48.16 -8.83
N LEU A 58 -11.27 -47.81 -9.88
CA LEU A 58 -12.70 -48.05 -9.97
C LEU A 58 -13.01 -49.56 -10.05
N GLY A 59 -13.75 -50.06 -9.05
CA GLY A 59 -14.16 -51.46 -8.95
C GLY A 59 -14.06 -52.01 -7.52
N GLY A 60 -14.40 -53.29 -7.34
CA GLY A 60 -14.32 -53.97 -6.03
C GLY A 60 -15.58 -54.76 -5.68
N ARG A 61 -15.94 -54.79 -4.39
CA ARG A 61 -17.16 -55.41 -3.84
C ARG A 61 -18.24 -54.36 -3.55
N GLY A 62 -19.51 -54.77 -3.45
CA GLY A 62 -20.63 -53.89 -3.15
C GLY A 62 -20.87 -52.83 -4.23
N ASP A 63 -21.29 -51.63 -3.83
CA ASP A 63 -21.60 -50.52 -4.74
C ASP A 63 -20.40 -50.10 -5.61
N ARG A 64 -19.16 -50.39 -5.19
CA ARG A 64 -17.97 -50.14 -6.02
C ARG A 64 -17.91 -51.01 -7.28
N SER A 65 -18.41 -52.25 -7.21
CA SER A 65 -18.52 -53.13 -8.38
C SER A 65 -19.58 -52.64 -9.35
N GLU A 66 -20.69 -52.15 -8.79
CA GLU A 66 -21.81 -51.60 -9.56
C GLU A 66 -21.42 -50.28 -10.22
N ALA A 67 -20.69 -49.40 -9.52
CA ALA A 67 -20.20 -48.13 -10.05
C ALA A 67 -19.44 -48.32 -11.37
N LYS A 68 -18.51 -49.30 -11.45
CA LYS A 68 -17.80 -49.61 -12.69
C LYS A 68 -18.73 -50.07 -13.82
N LYS A 69 -19.65 -50.98 -13.53
CA LYS A 69 -20.59 -51.51 -14.54
C LYS A 69 -21.54 -50.42 -15.04
N ASN A 70 -22.03 -49.59 -14.13
CA ASN A 70 -22.96 -48.52 -14.42
C ASN A 70 -22.26 -47.41 -15.21
N LEU A 71 -21.00 -47.08 -14.85
CA LEU A 71 -20.18 -46.15 -15.62
C LEU A 71 -20.03 -46.65 -17.06
N ILE A 72 -19.62 -47.91 -17.27
CA ILE A 72 -19.52 -48.52 -18.61
C ILE A 72 -20.85 -48.47 -19.36
N ALA A 73 -21.98 -48.67 -18.69
CA ALA A 73 -23.29 -48.65 -19.32
C ALA A 73 -23.68 -47.25 -19.84
N GLN A 74 -23.25 -46.19 -19.16
CA GLN A 74 -23.61 -44.81 -19.47
C GLN A 74 -22.60 -44.10 -20.38
N VAL A 75 -21.30 -44.41 -20.28
CA VAL A 75 -20.24 -43.71 -21.04
C VAL A 75 -19.66 -44.54 -22.20
N GLY A 76 -20.04 -45.82 -22.31
CA GLY A 76 -19.43 -46.80 -23.19
C GLY A 76 -18.34 -47.63 -22.48
N ASP A 77 -17.87 -48.70 -23.14
CA ASP A 77 -16.82 -49.58 -22.59
C ASP A 77 -15.46 -48.87 -22.60
N TYR A 78 -15.23 -48.07 -21.56
CA TYR A 78 -14.01 -47.30 -21.36
C TYR A 78 -12.75 -48.16 -21.26
N THR A 79 -12.88 -49.48 -21.08
CA THR A 79 -11.73 -50.40 -21.05
C THR A 79 -11.21 -50.76 -22.44
N LYS A 80 -11.96 -50.41 -23.50
CA LYS A 80 -11.64 -50.75 -24.89
C LYS A 80 -11.67 -49.56 -25.84
N ASP A 81 -12.31 -48.47 -25.44
CA ASP A 81 -12.57 -47.31 -26.29
C ASP A 81 -12.03 -46.04 -25.64
N SER A 82 -11.15 -45.34 -26.35
CA SER A 82 -10.47 -44.13 -25.87
C SER A 82 -11.44 -42.95 -25.70
N ASN A 83 -12.48 -42.83 -26.54
CA ASN A 83 -13.51 -41.79 -26.37
C ASN A 83 -14.32 -42.07 -25.10
N ALA A 84 -14.67 -43.33 -24.84
CA ALA A 84 -15.37 -43.71 -23.62
C ALA A 84 -14.50 -43.51 -22.37
N ALA A 85 -13.19 -43.80 -22.44
CA ALA A 85 -12.24 -43.50 -21.37
C ALA A 85 -12.12 -42.01 -21.10
N PHE A 86 -11.99 -41.19 -22.13
CA PHE A 86 -11.89 -39.74 -22.01
C PHE A 86 -13.15 -39.10 -21.40
N ARG A 87 -14.34 -39.50 -21.85
CA ARG A 87 -15.62 -39.09 -21.24
C ARG A 87 -15.71 -39.52 -19.77
N ALA A 88 -15.25 -40.73 -19.46
CA ALA A 88 -15.30 -41.27 -18.11
C ALA A 88 -14.38 -40.50 -17.15
N VAL A 89 -13.21 -40.04 -17.60
CA VAL A 89 -12.33 -39.16 -16.81
C VAL A 89 -13.06 -37.86 -16.44
N GLN A 90 -13.58 -37.15 -17.44
CA GLN A 90 -14.28 -35.87 -17.23
C GLN A 90 -15.53 -36.06 -16.35
N LEU A 91 -16.22 -37.20 -16.48
CA LEU A 91 -17.35 -37.48 -15.60
C LEU A 91 -16.91 -37.61 -14.13
N LEU A 92 -15.84 -38.35 -13.86
CA LEU A 92 -15.36 -38.52 -12.50
C LEU A 92 -14.89 -37.19 -11.90
N GLU A 93 -14.22 -36.38 -12.72
CA GLU A 93 -13.90 -34.99 -12.37
C GLU A 93 -15.17 -34.20 -12.02
N HIS A 94 -16.20 -34.19 -12.87
CA HIS A 94 -17.48 -33.53 -12.58
C HIS A 94 -18.09 -33.97 -11.25
N ILE A 95 -18.05 -35.27 -10.94
CA ILE A 95 -18.57 -35.85 -9.70
C ILE A 95 -17.79 -35.37 -8.46
N GLU A 96 -16.47 -35.20 -8.56
CA GLU A 96 -15.63 -34.63 -7.50
C GLU A 96 -15.88 -33.12 -7.36
N THR A 97 -16.07 -32.42 -8.48
CA THR A 97 -16.18 -30.96 -8.56
C THR A 97 -17.54 -30.41 -8.09
N PHE A 98 -18.65 -31.10 -8.34
CA PHE A 98 -20.00 -30.56 -8.10
C PHE A 98 -20.84 -31.38 -7.12
N ASP A 99 -21.68 -30.68 -6.34
CA ASP A 99 -22.72 -31.32 -5.53
C ASP A 99 -23.93 -31.77 -6.36
N ALA A 100 -24.92 -32.40 -5.74
CA ALA A 100 -26.10 -32.89 -6.43
C ALA A 100 -27.00 -31.77 -7.02
N ASN A 101 -26.85 -30.54 -6.56
CA ASN A 101 -27.57 -29.36 -7.07
C ASN A 101 -26.77 -28.63 -8.16
N GLY A 102 -25.50 -28.99 -8.36
CA GLY A 102 -24.59 -28.37 -9.32
C GLY A 102 -23.76 -27.23 -8.74
N ASN A 103 -23.70 -27.08 -7.41
CA ASN A 103 -22.83 -26.10 -6.78
C ASN A 103 -21.39 -26.62 -6.76
N ARG A 104 -20.44 -25.73 -7.04
CA ARG A 104 -19.00 -26.02 -6.96
C ARG A 104 -18.61 -26.40 -5.52
N LEU A 105 -18.12 -27.62 -5.35
CA LEU A 105 -17.57 -28.10 -4.08
C LEU A 105 -16.19 -27.48 -3.86
N ALA A 106 -15.79 -27.42 -2.60
CA ALA A 106 -14.44 -27.03 -2.24
C ALA A 106 -14.06 -27.76 -0.95
N SER A 107 -13.13 -28.70 -1.06
CA SER A 107 -12.71 -29.61 0.01
C SER A 107 -11.38 -30.27 -0.39
N ASN A 108 -10.63 -30.78 0.60
CA ASN A 108 -9.42 -31.57 0.34
C ASN A 108 -9.71 -33.00 -0.12
N ASP A 109 -10.98 -33.39 -0.17
CA ASP A 109 -11.41 -34.65 -0.76
C ASP A 109 -11.37 -34.58 -2.31
N ILE A 110 -11.44 -33.39 -2.90
CA ILE A 110 -11.38 -33.18 -4.35
C ILE A 110 -9.97 -33.47 -4.89
N GLY A 111 -9.88 -34.24 -5.98
CA GLY A 111 -8.60 -34.54 -6.63
C GLY A 111 -7.65 -35.40 -5.77
N ASN A 112 -8.14 -36.02 -4.69
CA ASN A 112 -7.34 -36.82 -3.77
C ASN A 112 -7.03 -38.24 -4.31
N ASN A 113 -7.40 -38.51 -5.57
CA ASN A 113 -7.27 -39.77 -6.28
C ASN A 113 -8.14 -40.92 -5.72
N ARG A 114 -9.25 -40.61 -5.04
CA ARG A 114 -10.23 -41.58 -4.54
C ARG A 114 -11.64 -41.05 -4.70
N ILE A 115 -12.58 -41.97 -4.90
CA ILE A 115 -14.02 -41.65 -4.83
C ILE A 115 -14.49 -41.78 -3.39
N ASP A 116 -14.87 -40.67 -2.78
CA ASP A 116 -15.20 -40.56 -1.37
C ASP A 116 -16.66 -40.86 -1.01
N GLY A 117 -16.83 -41.31 0.24
CA GLY A 117 -18.12 -41.61 0.84
C GLY A 117 -18.66 -43.03 0.67
N TYR A 118 -17.79 -43.98 0.35
CA TYR A 118 -18.09 -45.40 0.60
C TYR A 118 -18.01 -45.73 2.10
N THR A 119 -18.95 -46.54 2.61
CA THR A 119 -18.88 -47.12 3.95
C THR A 119 -17.85 -48.26 4.02
N SER A 120 -17.57 -48.76 5.23
CA SER A 120 -16.77 -49.98 5.42
C SER A 120 -17.40 -51.24 4.80
N SER A 121 -18.74 -51.25 4.64
CA SER A 121 -19.48 -52.28 3.89
C SER A 121 -19.48 -52.08 2.37
N SER A 122 -18.79 -51.04 1.87
CA SER A 122 -18.75 -50.65 0.46
C SER A 122 -20.09 -50.15 -0.10
N ASP A 123 -20.96 -49.61 0.77
CA ASP A 123 -22.19 -48.94 0.37
C ASP A 123 -21.90 -47.45 0.11
N ALA A 124 -22.45 -46.89 -0.95
CA ALA A 124 -22.32 -45.47 -1.27
C ALA A 124 -23.26 -44.64 -0.39
N LYS A 125 -22.72 -43.63 0.29
CA LYS A 125 -23.52 -42.67 1.06
C LYS A 125 -24.16 -41.65 0.14
N ASN A 126 -25.44 -41.34 0.38
CA ASN A 126 -26.13 -40.28 -0.34
C ASN A 126 -25.45 -38.92 -0.10
N GLY A 127 -25.33 -38.10 -1.15
CA GLY A 127 -24.72 -36.78 -1.08
C GLY A 127 -23.19 -36.75 -1.14
N THR A 128 -22.52 -37.89 -1.19
CA THR A 128 -21.06 -37.97 -1.43
C THR A 128 -20.75 -38.27 -2.89
N GLU A 129 -19.48 -38.22 -3.28
CA GLU A 129 -19.02 -38.59 -4.64
C GLU A 129 -19.47 -40.00 -5.02
N ALA A 130 -19.28 -40.98 -4.12
CA ALA A 130 -19.76 -42.35 -4.30
C ALA A 130 -21.28 -42.42 -4.54
N GLY A 131 -22.06 -41.63 -3.80
CA GLY A 131 -23.51 -41.53 -3.99
C GLY A 131 -23.88 -40.91 -5.34
N ARG A 132 -23.22 -39.81 -5.72
CA ARG A 132 -23.43 -39.15 -7.01
C ARG A 132 -23.04 -40.05 -8.19
N LEU A 133 -21.96 -40.81 -8.08
CA LEU A 133 -21.56 -41.80 -9.07
C LEU A 133 -22.59 -42.94 -9.18
N LYS A 134 -23.16 -43.39 -8.06
CA LYS A 134 -24.25 -44.37 -8.04
C LYS A 134 -25.50 -43.83 -8.73
N ASP A 135 -25.87 -42.58 -8.44
CA ASP A 135 -27.03 -41.92 -9.04
C ASP A 135 -26.83 -41.67 -10.55
N PHE A 136 -25.64 -41.24 -10.97
CA PHE A 136 -25.28 -41.15 -12.39
C PHE A 136 -25.46 -42.50 -13.08
N GLY A 137 -25.05 -43.60 -12.44
CA GLY A 137 -25.26 -44.94 -12.97
C GLY A 137 -26.73 -45.27 -13.29
N LYS A 138 -27.66 -44.74 -12.48
CA LYS A 138 -29.10 -44.96 -12.60
C LYS A 138 -29.78 -44.00 -13.59
N PHE A 139 -29.32 -42.76 -13.66
CA PHE A 139 -30.03 -41.67 -14.34
C PHE A 139 -29.26 -41.07 -15.54
N GLY A 140 -28.01 -41.47 -15.74
CA GLY A 140 -27.14 -40.99 -16.81
C GLY A 140 -26.79 -39.50 -16.67
N PHE A 141 -26.38 -38.88 -17.79
CA PHE A 141 -25.93 -37.48 -17.85
C PHE A 141 -26.98 -36.46 -17.41
N SER A 142 -28.28 -36.78 -17.53
CA SER A 142 -29.37 -35.90 -17.07
C SER A 142 -29.31 -35.53 -15.57
N ASN A 143 -28.63 -36.35 -14.77
CA ASN A 143 -28.46 -36.18 -13.33
C ASN A 143 -27.22 -35.35 -12.95
N LEU A 144 -26.35 -35.04 -13.92
CA LEU A 144 -25.25 -34.13 -13.68
C LEU A 144 -25.79 -32.70 -13.67
N LYS A 145 -25.49 -31.98 -12.60
CA LYS A 145 -25.81 -30.56 -12.42
C LYS A 145 -24.49 -29.81 -12.23
N GLY A 146 -24.43 -28.57 -12.71
CA GLY A 146 -23.15 -27.85 -12.84
C GLY A 146 -22.45 -28.20 -14.17
N THR A 147 -21.51 -27.36 -14.57
CA THR A 147 -20.82 -27.46 -15.86
C THR A 147 -19.32 -27.46 -15.59
N LEU A 148 -18.58 -28.46 -16.06
CA LEU A 148 -17.13 -28.38 -16.03
C LEU A 148 -16.66 -27.20 -16.89
N HIS A 149 -15.93 -26.28 -16.27
CA HIS A 149 -15.34 -25.16 -16.99
C HIS A 149 -14.16 -25.68 -17.82
N GLU A 150 -14.22 -25.54 -19.14
CA GLU A 150 -12.98 -25.62 -19.91
C GLU A 150 -12.10 -24.47 -19.44
N VAL A 151 -10.92 -24.77 -18.88
CA VAL A 151 -9.87 -23.78 -18.62
C VAL A 151 -9.26 -23.35 -19.96
N ARG A 152 -10.08 -22.80 -20.85
CA ARG A 152 -9.66 -22.02 -22.02
C ARG A 152 -9.93 -20.57 -21.67
N SER A 153 -9.06 -19.68 -22.17
CA SER A 153 -9.03 -18.26 -21.79
C SER A 153 -10.47 -17.73 -21.61
N PRO A 154 -10.77 -17.03 -20.50
CA PRO A 154 -12.03 -16.32 -20.33
C PRO A 154 -12.03 -15.15 -21.33
N THR A 155 -12.14 -15.48 -22.61
CA THR A 155 -12.26 -14.54 -23.70
C THR A 155 -13.72 -14.16 -23.76
N ASP A 156 -13.98 -12.95 -23.28
CA ASP A 156 -15.10 -12.09 -23.66
C ASP A 156 -16.49 -12.47 -23.14
N ASP A 157 -16.64 -12.89 -21.88
CA ASP A 157 -17.94 -12.65 -21.21
C ASP A 157 -17.97 -11.22 -20.65
N PRO A 158 -18.70 -10.28 -21.28
CA PRO A 158 -18.76 -8.90 -20.82
C PRO A 158 -19.37 -8.79 -19.40
N ALA A 159 -20.23 -9.73 -19.02
CA ALA A 159 -20.85 -9.73 -17.69
C ALA A 159 -19.82 -10.02 -16.59
N THR A 160 -18.95 -11.01 -16.80
CA THR A 160 -17.86 -11.34 -15.87
C THR A 160 -16.86 -10.20 -15.77
N ARG A 161 -16.54 -9.56 -16.90
CA ARG A 161 -15.68 -8.38 -16.91
C ARG A 161 -16.26 -7.21 -16.11
N GLU A 162 -17.55 -6.91 -16.29
CA GLU A 162 -18.22 -5.87 -15.51
C GLU A 162 -18.23 -6.19 -14.01
N GLN A 163 -18.37 -7.46 -13.64
CA GLN A 163 -18.29 -7.88 -12.24
C GLN A 163 -16.88 -7.72 -11.66
N ALA A 164 -15.83 -7.98 -12.45
CA ALA A 164 -14.44 -7.79 -12.03
C ALA A 164 -14.07 -6.30 -11.87
N GLU A 165 -14.61 -5.43 -12.70
CA GLU A 165 -14.33 -3.98 -12.64
C GLU A 165 -14.90 -3.33 -11.36
N LYS A 166 -15.98 -3.87 -10.76
CA LYS A 166 -16.61 -3.36 -9.53
C LYS A 166 -15.68 -3.33 -8.30
N PRO A 167 -14.94 -4.41 -7.98
CA PRO A 167 -13.90 -4.38 -6.94
C PRO A 167 -12.58 -3.73 -7.39
N GLY A 168 -12.52 -3.10 -8.57
CA GLY A 168 -11.33 -2.46 -9.11
C GLY A 168 -10.34 -3.41 -9.81
N ILE A 169 -10.77 -4.62 -10.19
CA ILE A 169 -9.90 -5.58 -10.90
C ILE A 169 -9.83 -5.18 -12.38
N GLN A 170 -8.62 -4.95 -12.87
CA GLN A 170 -8.38 -4.71 -14.28
C GLN A 170 -8.36 -6.02 -15.04
N TRP A 171 -9.22 -6.12 -16.06
CA TRP A 171 -9.37 -7.33 -16.86
C TRP A 171 -8.11 -7.66 -17.68
N VAL A 172 -7.45 -6.65 -18.22
CA VAL A 172 -6.25 -6.78 -19.04
C VAL A 172 -5.09 -6.03 -18.39
N ARG A 173 -3.88 -6.46 -18.68
CA ARG A 173 -2.67 -5.76 -18.22
C ARG A 173 -2.63 -4.32 -18.74
N PRO A 174 -2.06 -3.37 -17.98
CA PRO A 174 -1.90 -1.99 -18.42
C PRO A 174 -1.00 -1.90 -19.65
N GLN A 175 -1.20 -0.84 -20.44
CA GLN A 175 -0.40 -0.61 -21.64
C GLN A 175 1.10 -0.51 -21.31
N GLY A 176 1.93 -1.28 -22.02
CA GLY A 176 3.37 -1.34 -21.83
C GLY A 176 3.85 -2.40 -20.83
N ASP A 177 2.95 -3.20 -20.25
CA ASP A 177 3.32 -4.37 -19.48
C ASP A 177 3.58 -5.59 -20.39
N ASP A 178 4.86 -5.80 -20.70
CA ASP A 178 5.31 -6.89 -21.58
C ASP A 178 5.66 -8.20 -20.81
N ARG A 179 5.37 -8.28 -19.51
CA ARG A 179 5.68 -9.48 -18.70
C ARG A 179 4.81 -10.66 -19.12
N ASP A 180 5.41 -11.82 -19.32
CA ASP A 180 4.68 -13.06 -19.53
C ASP A 180 4.02 -13.59 -18.23
N ALA A 181 3.17 -14.63 -18.37
CA ALA A 181 2.47 -15.23 -17.23
C ALA A 181 3.42 -15.69 -16.12
N GLN A 182 4.56 -16.29 -16.50
CA GLN A 182 5.53 -16.82 -15.55
C GLN A 182 6.27 -15.72 -14.79
N ALA A 183 6.59 -14.61 -15.46
CA ALA A 183 7.19 -13.42 -14.86
C ALA A 183 6.22 -12.75 -13.87
N ILE A 184 4.93 -12.70 -14.20
CA ILE A 184 3.88 -12.19 -13.30
C ILE A 184 3.74 -13.09 -12.07
N ILE A 185 3.59 -14.40 -12.27
CA ILE A 185 3.52 -15.37 -11.16
C ILE A 185 4.75 -15.25 -10.27
N ASN A 186 5.96 -15.22 -10.85
CA ASN A 186 7.19 -15.17 -10.06
C ASN A 186 7.39 -13.85 -9.31
N GLY A 187 6.78 -12.77 -9.82
CA GLY A 187 6.81 -11.44 -9.21
C GLY A 187 5.82 -11.25 -8.07
N ASP A 188 4.81 -12.12 -7.95
CA ASP A 188 3.77 -12.06 -6.94
C ASP A 188 3.91 -13.20 -5.92
N PRO A 189 4.31 -12.93 -4.68
CA PRO A 189 4.49 -13.98 -3.67
C PRO A 189 3.23 -14.78 -3.36
N LEU A 190 2.03 -14.17 -3.39
CA LEU A 190 0.77 -14.85 -3.11
C LEU A 190 0.51 -15.90 -4.19
N LEU A 191 0.55 -15.51 -5.46
CA LEU A 191 0.27 -16.38 -6.60
C LEU A 191 1.36 -17.44 -6.77
N LYS A 192 2.63 -17.06 -6.59
CA LYS A 192 3.77 -17.99 -6.65
C LYS A 192 3.67 -19.12 -5.64
N ASN A 193 3.31 -18.79 -4.40
CA ASN A 193 3.29 -19.72 -3.29
C ASN A 193 1.91 -20.34 -3.05
N LEU A 194 0.92 -20.03 -3.90
CA LEU A 194 -0.43 -20.55 -3.78
C LEU A 194 -0.43 -22.07 -4.00
N GLY A 195 -0.72 -22.82 -2.93
CA GLY A 195 -1.02 -24.24 -3.01
C GLY A 195 -2.47 -24.49 -3.45
N ASN A 196 -2.80 -25.75 -3.71
CA ASN A 196 -4.16 -26.16 -4.10
C ASN A 196 -4.96 -26.79 -2.95
N GLN A 197 -4.75 -26.36 -1.70
CA GLN A 197 -5.53 -26.83 -0.55
C GLN A 197 -7.00 -26.43 -0.71
N SER A 198 -7.92 -27.34 -0.42
CA SER A 198 -9.35 -27.18 -0.72
C SER A 198 -9.64 -26.72 -2.16
N ASP A 199 -8.78 -27.10 -3.11
CA ASP A 199 -8.92 -26.86 -4.55
C ASP A 199 -8.91 -25.38 -5.00
N VAL A 200 -8.48 -24.49 -4.10
CA VAL A 200 -8.55 -23.03 -4.30
C VAL A 200 -7.75 -22.50 -5.49
N LYS A 201 -6.66 -23.17 -5.89
CA LYS A 201 -5.84 -22.74 -7.03
C LYS A 201 -6.55 -23.03 -8.34
N ASP A 202 -7.16 -24.20 -8.45
CA ASP A 202 -7.88 -24.58 -9.66
C ASP A 202 -9.21 -23.81 -9.74
N MET A 203 -9.89 -23.60 -8.62
CA MET A 203 -11.05 -22.69 -8.57
C MET A 203 -10.69 -21.24 -8.94
N LEU A 204 -9.50 -20.75 -8.56
CA LEU A 204 -9.02 -19.44 -9.03
C LEU A 204 -8.85 -19.44 -10.56
N LYS A 205 -8.24 -20.48 -11.14
CA LYS A 205 -8.10 -20.63 -12.61
C LYS A 205 -9.45 -20.68 -13.32
N GLU A 206 -10.43 -21.38 -12.76
CA GLU A 206 -11.80 -21.45 -13.31
C GLU A 206 -12.42 -20.05 -13.47
N GLN A 207 -12.16 -19.14 -12.51
CA GLN A 207 -12.72 -17.78 -12.51
C GLN A 207 -11.91 -16.77 -13.33
N VAL A 208 -10.57 -16.85 -13.30
CA VAL A 208 -9.69 -15.82 -13.90
C VAL A 208 -9.03 -16.26 -15.22
N GLY A 209 -9.11 -17.55 -15.56
CA GLY A 209 -8.44 -18.18 -16.69
C GLY A 209 -7.17 -18.94 -16.31
N ASP A 210 -6.57 -19.62 -17.32
CA ASP A 210 -5.31 -20.35 -17.15
C ASP A 210 -4.14 -19.38 -16.91
N PHE A 211 -4.00 -18.89 -15.68
CA PHE A 211 -2.96 -17.95 -15.31
C PHE A 211 -1.54 -18.51 -15.42
N GLU A 212 -1.36 -19.81 -15.64
CA GLU A 212 -0.04 -20.41 -15.87
C GLU A 212 0.43 -20.23 -17.32
N LYS A 213 -0.48 -19.89 -18.24
CA LYS A 213 -0.19 -19.73 -19.67
C LYS A 213 -0.65 -18.39 -20.25
N ASP A 214 -1.65 -17.75 -19.65
CA ASP A 214 -2.22 -16.48 -20.07
C ASP A 214 -1.78 -15.37 -19.12
N ALA A 215 -1.04 -14.39 -19.65
CA ALA A 215 -0.48 -13.30 -18.86
C ALA A 215 -1.55 -12.34 -18.31
N ASP A 216 -2.66 -12.15 -19.03
CA ASP A 216 -3.77 -11.33 -18.53
C ASP A 216 -4.52 -12.09 -17.43
N ALA A 217 -4.65 -13.42 -17.55
CA ALA A 217 -5.18 -14.25 -16.47
C ALA A 217 -4.28 -14.23 -15.22
N ALA A 218 -2.95 -14.29 -15.40
CA ALA A 218 -1.99 -14.11 -14.31
C ALA A 218 -2.15 -12.77 -13.61
N TYR A 219 -2.28 -11.69 -14.38
CA TYR A 219 -2.47 -10.35 -13.83
C TYR A 219 -3.81 -10.19 -13.09
N ARG A 220 -4.90 -10.77 -13.60
CA ARG A 220 -6.17 -10.83 -12.89
C ARG A 220 -6.05 -11.64 -11.59
N ALA A 221 -5.37 -12.78 -11.63
CA ALA A 221 -5.17 -13.64 -10.47
C ALA A 221 -4.41 -12.93 -9.35
N THR A 222 -3.33 -12.20 -9.66
CA THR A 222 -2.57 -11.42 -8.65
C THR A 222 -3.45 -10.36 -7.99
N GLN A 223 -4.30 -9.69 -8.78
CA GLN A 223 -5.22 -8.67 -8.26
C GLN A 223 -6.30 -9.26 -7.36
N VAL A 224 -6.86 -10.43 -7.72
CA VAL A 224 -7.85 -11.13 -6.87
C VAL A 224 -7.23 -11.55 -5.54
N LEU A 225 -6.02 -12.10 -5.56
CA LEU A 225 -5.33 -12.50 -4.33
C LEU A 225 -4.99 -11.28 -3.45
N ALA A 226 -4.53 -10.18 -4.06
CA ALA A 226 -4.31 -8.93 -3.33
C ALA A 226 -5.60 -8.38 -2.71
N HIS A 227 -6.72 -8.42 -3.42
CA HIS A 227 -8.03 -8.04 -2.88
C HIS A 227 -8.41 -8.88 -1.66
N ILE A 228 -8.27 -10.21 -1.76
CA ILE A 228 -8.58 -11.14 -0.67
C ILE A 228 -7.70 -10.89 0.56
N GLU A 229 -6.43 -10.55 0.38
CA GLU A 229 -5.50 -10.22 1.46
C GLU A 229 -5.85 -8.87 2.13
N GLN A 230 -6.32 -7.90 1.34
CA GLN A 230 -6.57 -6.53 1.80
C GLN A 230 -7.95 -6.31 2.41
N PHE A 231 -8.97 -7.05 2.01
CA PHE A 231 -10.37 -6.79 2.41
C PHE A 231 -11.01 -7.99 3.13
N ASP A 232 -11.85 -7.69 4.11
CA ASP A 232 -12.68 -8.68 4.78
C ASP A 232 -13.93 -9.03 3.95
N GLY A 233 -14.75 -9.97 4.44
CA GLY A 233 -15.96 -10.39 3.74
C GLY A 233 -17.04 -9.31 3.61
N ASN A 234 -16.91 -8.19 4.32
CA ASN A 234 -17.79 -7.03 4.22
C ASN A 234 -17.19 -5.91 3.34
N GLY A 235 -15.97 -6.10 2.83
CA GLY A 235 -15.24 -5.10 2.07
C GLY A 235 -14.56 -4.03 2.92
N VAL A 236 -14.35 -4.29 4.21
CA VAL A 236 -13.59 -3.41 5.10
C VAL A 236 -12.10 -3.75 4.99
N ARG A 237 -11.27 -2.72 4.89
CA ARG A 237 -9.81 -2.87 4.82
C ARG A 237 -9.26 -3.53 6.08
N ILE A 238 -8.56 -4.64 5.91
CA ILE A 238 -7.87 -5.38 6.97
C ILE A 238 -6.52 -4.71 7.26
N VAL A 239 -6.11 -4.77 8.52
CA VAL A 239 -4.78 -4.34 8.98
C VAL A 239 -4.22 -5.37 9.94
N GLY A 240 -2.89 -5.49 10.00
CA GLY A 240 -2.19 -6.41 10.93
C GLY A 240 -1.09 -7.22 10.25
N ASN A 241 -0.50 -8.15 11.00
CA ASN A 241 0.56 -9.07 10.58
C ASN A 241 0.20 -9.99 9.42
N ASP A 242 -1.09 -10.32 9.29
CA ASP A 242 -1.55 -11.28 8.31
C ASP A 242 -1.74 -10.62 6.93
N VAL A 243 -1.67 -9.28 6.85
CA VAL A 243 -1.77 -8.51 5.61
C VAL A 243 -0.39 -8.28 5.00
N ALA A 244 -0.30 -8.40 3.68
CA ALA A 244 0.92 -8.23 2.87
C ALA A 244 2.08 -9.15 3.30
N ASN A 245 1.76 -10.36 3.78
CA ASN A 245 2.75 -11.34 4.20
C ASN A 245 3.12 -12.33 3.08
N GLY A 246 2.45 -12.24 1.93
CA GLY A 246 2.75 -13.05 0.75
C GLY A 246 2.29 -14.50 0.88
N SER A 247 1.30 -14.78 1.73
CA SER A 247 0.66 -16.08 1.87
C SER A 247 -0.85 -15.95 2.15
N ILE A 248 -1.64 -16.86 1.58
CA ILE A 248 -3.08 -16.94 1.89
C ILE A 248 -3.28 -17.70 3.21
N ASN A 249 -3.77 -16.99 4.22
CA ASN A 249 -3.91 -17.48 5.59
C ASN A 249 -5.29 -18.10 5.86
N GLY A 250 -5.32 -19.03 6.82
CA GLY A 250 -6.57 -19.59 7.33
C GLY A 250 -6.91 -21.02 6.91
N PHE A 251 -6.02 -21.71 6.21
CA PHE A 251 -6.12 -23.16 6.05
C PHE A 251 -5.87 -23.90 7.38
N THR A 252 -6.63 -24.96 7.61
CA THR A 252 -6.42 -25.90 8.71
C THR A 252 -5.26 -26.86 8.39
N LYS A 253 -4.82 -27.65 9.38
CA LYS A 253 -3.81 -28.70 9.16
C LYS A 253 -4.26 -29.78 8.17
N SER A 254 -5.57 -29.98 8.02
CA SER A 254 -6.14 -30.90 7.03
C SER A 254 -6.32 -30.25 5.65
N GLY A 255 -5.92 -28.98 5.50
CA GLY A 255 -6.06 -28.21 4.25
C GLY A 255 -7.38 -27.48 4.11
N GLU A 256 -8.32 -27.62 5.04
CA GLU A 256 -9.65 -26.99 4.91
C GLU A 256 -9.57 -25.47 5.16
N ALA A 257 -10.18 -24.68 4.29
CA ALA A 257 -10.30 -23.24 4.46
C ALA A 257 -11.27 -22.88 5.61
N LYS A 258 -10.89 -21.94 6.47
CA LYS A 258 -11.75 -21.46 7.56
C LYS A 258 -12.60 -20.27 7.10
N ASN A 259 -13.89 -20.31 7.44
CA ASN A 259 -14.79 -19.17 7.21
C ASN A 259 -14.25 -17.89 7.86
N GLY A 260 -14.38 -16.76 7.16
CA GLY A 260 -13.92 -15.45 7.62
C GLY A 260 -12.41 -15.19 7.50
N THR A 261 -11.63 -16.16 7.01
CA THR A 261 -10.19 -15.98 6.71
C THR A 261 -9.95 -15.72 5.22
N GLU A 262 -8.72 -15.36 4.84
CA GLU A 262 -8.33 -15.18 3.43
C GLU A 262 -8.59 -16.45 2.61
N ALA A 263 -8.23 -17.62 3.16
CA ALA A 263 -8.50 -18.92 2.54
C ALA A 263 -10.00 -19.15 2.31
N GLY A 264 -10.84 -18.78 3.29
CA GLY A 264 -12.30 -18.86 3.16
C GLY A 264 -12.83 -17.92 2.07
N ARG A 265 -12.33 -16.69 2.01
CA ARG A 265 -12.71 -15.72 0.96
C ARG A 265 -12.25 -16.15 -0.43
N LEU A 266 -11.07 -16.75 -0.55
CA LEU A 266 -10.61 -17.34 -1.81
C LEU A 266 -11.50 -18.50 -2.25
N GLN A 267 -11.94 -19.33 -1.30
CA GLN A 267 -12.90 -20.40 -1.56
C GLN A 267 -14.26 -19.84 -2.01
N ASP A 268 -14.75 -18.77 -1.37
CA ASP A 268 -15.99 -18.08 -1.75
C ASP A 268 -15.87 -17.46 -3.15
N PHE A 269 -14.73 -16.83 -3.48
CA PHE A 269 -14.42 -16.38 -4.84
C PHE A 269 -14.44 -17.51 -5.86
N GLY A 270 -13.86 -18.67 -5.54
CA GLY A 270 -13.90 -19.82 -6.42
C GLY A 270 -15.33 -20.30 -6.74
N LYS A 271 -16.26 -20.19 -5.77
CA LYS A 271 -17.66 -20.62 -5.92
C LYS A 271 -18.54 -19.58 -6.62
N ASP A 272 -18.42 -18.33 -6.19
CA ASP A 272 -19.36 -17.26 -6.52
C ASP A 272 -18.76 -16.20 -7.48
N GLY A 273 -17.49 -16.37 -7.86
CA GLY A 273 -16.75 -15.47 -8.76
C GLY A 273 -16.53 -14.07 -8.18
N PHE A 274 -16.38 -13.09 -9.07
CA PHE A 274 -16.09 -11.69 -8.71
C PHE A 274 -17.17 -11.04 -7.83
N ALA A 275 -18.41 -11.54 -7.85
CA ALA A 275 -19.49 -11.03 -7.02
C ALA A 275 -19.24 -11.24 -5.51
N SER A 276 -18.36 -12.18 -5.12
CA SER A 276 -17.98 -12.40 -3.72
C SER A 276 -16.99 -11.36 -3.19
N LEU A 277 -16.23 -10.70 -4.08
CA LEU A 277 -15.25 -9.70 -3.71
C LEU A 277 -15.98 -8.41 -3.28
N LYS A 278 -15.94 -8.11 -1.99
CA LYS A 278 -16.51 -6.88 -1.41
C LYS A 278 -15.39 -5.88 -1.13
N GLY A 279 -15.65 -4.60 -1.35
CA GLY A 279 -14.64 -3.55 -1.27
C GLY A 279 -13.97 -3.30 -2.62
N GLU A 280 -13.35 -2.13 -2.77
CA GLU A 280 -12.79 -1.65 -4.03
C GLU A 280 -11.30 -1.38 -3.86
N MET A 281 -10.49 -1.98 -4.74
CA MET A 281 -9.06 -1.66 -4.83
C MET A 281 -8.87 -0.33 -5.54
N THR A 282 -7.97 0.49 -5.01
CA THR A 282 -7.60 1.75 -5.65
C THR A 282 -6.54 1.51 -6.71
N ASN A 283 -6.76 2.04 -7.92
CA ASN A 283 -5.72 2.06 -8.94
C ASN A 283 -4.66 3.12 -8.58
N VAL A 284 -3.52 2.68 -8.08
CA VAL A 284 -2.38 3.54 -7.69
C VAL A 284 -1.90 4.44 -8.82
N SER A 285 -2.03 4.02 -10.08
CA SER A 285 -1.62 4.85 -11.22
C SER A 285 -2.58 6.01 -11.49
N ALA A 286 -3.83 5.91 -11.04
CA ALA A 286 -4.86 6.95 -11.21
C ALA A 286 -5.02 7.84 -9.96
N ALA A 287 -4.36 7.51 -8.85
CA ALA A 287 -4.50 8.26 -7.60
C ALA A 287 -4.12 9.75 -7.75
N GLY A 288 -3.14 10.06 -8.62
CA GLY A 288 -2.72 11.43 -8.92
C GLY A 288 -3.77 12.28 -9.65
N ASP A 289 -4.75 11.65 -10.31
CA ASP A 289 -5.77 12.32 -11.12
C ASP A 289 -7.07 12.58 -10.33
N ASN A 290 -7.14 12.16 -9.07
CA ASN A 290 -8.33 12.35 -8.25
C ASN A 290 -8.46 13.81 -7.76
N GLN A 291 -9.33 14.57 -8.45
CA GLN A 291 -9.56 15.98 -8.14
C GLN A 291 -10.06 16.21 -6.70
N GLN A 292 -10.92 15.36 -6.16
CA GLN A 292 -11.43 15.51 -4.80
C GLN A 292 -10.31 15.29 -3.77
N THR A 293 -9.47 14.28 -3.96
CA THR A 293 -8.31 14.03 -3.10
C THR A 293 -7.31 15.18 -3.16
N ARG A 294 -7.09 15.75 -4.35
CA ARG A 294 -6.26 16.94 -4.54
C ARG A 294 -6.80 18.14 -3.77
N GLU A 295 -8.10 18.44 -3.89
CA GLU A 295 -8.74 19.55 -3.16
C GLU A 295 -8.63 19.39 -1.63
N GLN A 296 -8.79 18.17 -1.11
CA GLN A 296 -8.61 17.86 0.31
C GLN A 296 -7.16 18.08 0.76
N ALA A 297 -6.19 17.63 -0.03
CA ALA A 297 -4.77 17.80 0.25
C ALA A 297 -4.37 19.29 0.26
N GLU A 298 -4.77 20.03 -0.77
CA GLU A 298 -4.47 21.46 -0.91
C GLU A 298 -5.07 22.29 0.22
N LYS A 299 -6.27 21.94 0.70
CA LYS A 299 -6.89 22.59 1.89
C LYS A 299 -6.01 22.44 3.15
N LEU A 300 -5.29 21.33 3.26
CA LEU A 300 -4.37 21.06 4.38
C LEU A 300 -2.97 21.64 4.17
N GLY A 301 -2.75 22.38 3.06
CA GLY A 301 -1.47 22.99 2.71
C GLY A 301 -0.50 22.06 1.99
N PHE A 302 -0.95 20.90 1.49
CA PHE A 302 -0.10 20.03 0.69
C PHE A 302 0.06 20.57 -0.73
N LEU A 303 1.27 20.43 -1.26
CA LEU A 303 1.56 20.68 -2.66
C LEU A 303 1.34 19.38 -3.44
N TRP A 304 0.36 19.37 -4.34
CA TRP A 304 -0.02 18.16 -5.09
C TRP A 304 1.05 17.71 -6.09
N GLU A 305 1.77 18.68 -6.66
CA GLU A 305 2.81 18.49 -7.66
C GLU A 305 4.11 19.15 -7.17
N LEU A 306 5.23 18.66 -7.67
CA LEU A 306 6.54 19.26 -7.44
C LEU A 306 6.56 20.72 -7.92
N PRO A 307 7.26 21.63 -7.20
CA PRO A 307 7.55 22.96 -7.71
C PRO A 307 8.20 22.90 -9.10
N LYS A 308 7.93 23.90 -9.96
CA LYS A 308 8.36 23.88 -11.37
C LYS A 308 9.87 23.83 -11.58
N ASP A 309 10.62 24.30 -10.60
CA ASP A 309 12.08 24.33 -10.56
C ASP A 309 12.69 23.06 -9.92
N ASP A 310 11.86 22.19 -9.35
CA ASP A 310 12.28 20.91 -8.79
C ASP A 310 12.24 19.82 -9.86
N THR A 311 13.43 19.40 -10.30
CA THR A 311 13.61 18.38 -11.36
C THR A 311 13.99 17.01 -10.80
N ARG A 312 13.88 16.81 -9.48
CA ARG A 312 14.24 15.52 -8.86
C ARG A 312 13.35 14.40 -9.38
N SER A 313 13.95 13.24 -9.61
CA SER A 313 13.19 12.03 -9.94
C SER A 313 12.52 11.43 -8.69
N ALA A 314 11.61 10.47 -8.88
CA ALA A 314 11.02 9.71 -7.78
C ALA A 314 12.10 9.06 -6.90
N GLN A 315 13.15 8.51 -7.53
CA GLN A 315 14.25 7.87 -6.84
C GLN A 315 15.08 8.88 -6.04
N ASP A 316 15.38 10.06 -6.58
CA ASP A 316 16.11 11.10 -5.86
C ASP A 316 15.34 11.54 -4.60
N ILE A 317 14.02 11.73 -4.72
CA ILE A 317 13.15 12.11 -3.60
C ILE A 317 13.13 11.01 -2.52
N ILE A 318 13.03 9.74 -2.92
CA ILE A 318 13.08 8.61 -2.00
C ILE A 318 14.45 8.57 -1.30
N ASP A 319 15.55 8.69 -2.05
CA ASP A 319 16.90 8.57 -1.50
C ASP A 319 17.26 9.71 -0.54
N GLU A 320 16.76 10.91 -0.79
CA GLU A 320 16.91 12.08 0.06
C GLU A 320 16.01 12.06 1.31
N ASN A 321 14.99 11.19 1.36
CA ASN A 321 14.07 11.08 2.48
C ASN A 321 14.21 9.73 3.20
N PRO A 322 14.92 9.68 4.36
CA PRO A 322 15.12 8.44 5.10
C PRO A 322 13.82 7.75 5.55
N LEU A 323 12.75 8.50 5.84
CA LEU A 323 11.46 7.93 6.25
C LEU A 323 10.83 7.14 5.10
N LEU A 324 10.76 7.74 3.90
CA LEU A 324 10.17 7.09 2.73
C LEU A 324 11.06 5.93 2.25
N LYS A 325 12.39 6.13 2.24
CA LYS A 325 13.37 5.12 1.87
C LYS A 325 13.27 3.86 2.73
N ASN A 326 13.12 4.02 4.04
CA ASN A 326 13.09 2.93 5.00
C ASN A 326 11.66 2.47 5.35
N LEU A 327 10.64 2.99 4.66
CA LEU A 327 9.25 2.64 4.93
C LEU A 327 9.01 1.16 4.57
N GLY A 328 8.89 0.34 5.61
CA GLY A 328 8.44 -1.04 5.47
C GLY A 328 6.93 -1.11 5.19
N ASN A 329 6.46 -2.28 4.79
CA ASN A 329 5.04 -2.53 4.53
C ASN A 329 4.33 -3.24 5.70
N GLN A 330 4.80 -3.02 6.93
CA GLN A 330 4.13 -3.58 8.12
C GLN A 330 2.68 -3.10 8.17
N SER A 331 1.71 -3.98 8.42
CA SER A 331 0.29 -3.62 8.38
C SER A 331 -0.23 -3.09 7.03
N GLY A 332 0.51 -3.29 5.93
CA GLY A 332 0.14 -2.77 4.61
C GLY A 332 0.28 -1.24 4.47
N VAL A 333 0.96 -0.54 5.39
CA VAL A 333 0.98 0.94 5.38
C VAL A 333 1.64 1.53 4.13
N LYS A 334 2.61 0.83 3.53
CA LYS A 334 3.28 1.30 2.32
C LYS A 334 2.34 1.26 1.13
N ASP A 335 1.58 0.17 1.00
CA ASP A 335 0.59 0.01 -0.07
C ASP A 335 -0.58 0.99 0.13
N MET A 336 -1.06 1.13 1.36
CA MET A 336 -2.10 2.12 1.69
C MET A 336 -1.65 3.55 1.41
N LEU A 337 -0.36 3.87 1.62
CA LEU A 337 0.20 5.16 1.23
C LEU A 337 0.14 5.34 -0.29
N LYS A 338 0.60 4.33 -1.07
CA LYS A 338 0.54 4.35 -2.54
C LYS A 338 -0.87 4.52 -3.08
N GLU A 339 -1.85 3.88 -2.46
CA GLU A 339 -3.26 4.01 -2.85
C GLU A 339 -3.79 5.44 -2.70
N ARG A 340 -3.23 6.24 -1.79
CA ARG A 340 -3.65 7.63 -1.58
C ARG A 340 -2.84 8.65 -2.36
N VAL A 341 -1.54 8.40 -2.56
CA VAL A 341 -0.63 9.40 -3.14
C VAL A 341 -0.13 9.03 -4.54
N GLY A 342 -0.38 7.81 -4.99
CA GLY A 342 0.12 7.21 -6.22
C GLY A 342 1.37 6.34 -6.04
N ASP A 343 1.82 5.71 -7.13
CA ASP A 343 3.02 4.87 -7.12
C ASP A 343 4.30 5.71 -7.00
N PHE A 344 4.64 6.05 -5.76
CA PHE A 344 5.80 6.88 -5.43
C PHE A 344 7.15 6.28 -5.83
N GLU A 345 7.21 5.00 -6.19
CA GLU A 345 8.46 4.38 -6.68
C GLU A 345 8.73 4.72 -8.16
N LYS A 346 7.74 5.27 -8.86
CA LYS A 346 7.82 5.56 -10.30
C LYS A 346 7.40 6.98 -10.67
N ASP A 347 6.52 7.60 -9.90
CA ASP A 347 6.07 8.97 -10.10
C ASP A 347 6.70 9.91 -9.06
N ALA A 348 7.43 10.91 -9.54
CA ALA A 348 8.09 11.91 -8.70
C ALA A 348 7.08 12.77 -7.91
N ASN A 349 5.92 13.08 -8.50
CA ASN A 349 4.87 13.81 -7.78
C ASN A 349 4.26 12.93 -6.67
N ALA A 350 4.10 11.63 -6.92
CA ALA A 350 3.65 10.69 -5.89
C ALA A 350 4.67 10.55 -4.75
N ALA A 351 5.97 10.47 -5.07
CA ALA A 351 7.04 10.50 -4.06
C ALA A 351 7.01 11.76 -3.22
N PHE A 352 6.83 12.91 -3.88
CA PHE A 352 6.74 14.20 -3.20
C PHE A 352 5.52 14.28 -2.28
N ARG A 353 4.34 13.83 -2.71
CA ARG A 353 3.14 13.72 -1.87
C ARG A 353 3.37 12.77 -0.69
N ALA A 354 3.99 11.62 -0.93
CA ALA A 354 4.31 10.63 0.10
C ALA A 354 5.21 11.21 1.20
N VAL A 355 6.25 11.95 0.82
CA VAL A 355 7.15 12.65 1.76
C VAL A 355 6.36 13.61 2.64
N GLN A 356 5.53 14.48 2.04
CA GLN A 356 4.73 15.44 2.81
C GLN A 356 3.79 14.74 3.81
N VAL A 357 3.21 13.61 3.42
CA VAL A 357 2.33 12.82 4.31
C VAL A 357 3.13 12.24 5.47
N LEU A 358 4.29 11.65 5.19
CA LEU A 358 5.19 11.12 6.21
C LEU A 358 5.64 12.23 7.18
N ASP A 359 5.96 13.42 6.68
CA ASP A 359 6.27 14.58 7.50
C ASP A 359 5.06 14.96 8.37
N ARG A 360 3.86 15.03 7.80
CA ARG A 360 2.64 15.36 8.55
C ARG A 360 2.40 14.37 9.69
N VAL A 361 2.52 13.06 9.45
CA VAL A 361 2.22 12.03 10.46
C VAL A 361 3.31 11.87 11.51
N THR A 362 4.57 12.20 11.21
CA THR A 362 5.69 12.09 12.15
C THR A 362 5.96 13.39 12.93
N MET A 363 5.66 14.54 12.34
CA MET A 363 5.93 15.84 12.97
C MET A 363 4.76 16.35 13.81
N TYR A 364 3.54 15.93 13.53
CA TYR A 364 2.34 16.44 14.20
C TYR A 364 1.53 15.34 14.88
N ASN A 365 0.97 15.68 16.04
CA ASN A 365 0.00 14.82 16.72
C ASN A 365 -1.38 14.89 16.02
N ASP A 366 -2.35 14.15 16.54
CA ASP A 366 -3.75 14.11 16.07
C ASP A 366 -4.51 15.46 16.17
N LYS A 367 -3.96 16.44 16.88
CA LYS A 367 -4.53 17.79 17.04
C LYS A 367 -3.83 18.83 16.16
N GLY A 368 -2.81 18.43 15.40
CA GLY A 368 -2.01 19.35 14.59
C GLY A 368 -0.96 20.14 15.38
N ASP A 369 -0.62 19.72 16.60
CA ASP A 369 0.50 20.28 17.36
C ASP A 369 1.81 19.58 16.98
N ILE A 370 2.91 20.34 16.92
CA ILE A 370 4.25 19.81 16.67
C ILE A 370 4.66 18.87 17.81
N GLN A 371 5.19 17.70 17.46
CA GLN A 371 5.73 16.73 18.43
C GLN A 371 7.14 17.15 18.89
N SER A 372 7.53 16.78 20.11
CA SER A 372 8.85 17.08 20.67
C SER A 372 9.43 15.86 21.39
N GLY A 373 10.76 15.71 21.38
CA GLY A 373 11.48 14.67 22.13
C GLY A 373 12.22 13.65 21.23
N GLY A 374 13.09 12.84 21.82
CA GLY A 374 14.06 12.00 21.10
C GLY A 374 13.51 10.84 20.28
N GLY A 375 12.20 10.54 20.38
CA GLY A 375 11.53 9.59 19.49
C GLY A 375 10.95 10.25 18.23
N ALA A 376 10.70 11.56 18.27
CA ALA A 376 10.19 12.29 17.11
C ALA A 376 11.34 12.59 16.13
N PHE A 377 11.01 12.68 14.83
CA PHE A 377 11.93 13.10 13.77
C PHE A 377 13.11 12.15 13.48
N ASN A 378 12.95 10.85 13.80
CA ASN A 378 13.94 9.85 13.38
C ASN A 378 13.70 9.39 11.92
N SER A 379 14.43 8.36 11.48
CA SER A 379 14.38 7.87 10.09
C SER A 379 13.40 6.70 9.88
N SER A 380 12.50 6.47 10.84
CA SER A 380 11.49 5.41 10.83
C SER A 380 10.12 5.93 11.29
N VAL A 381 9.06 5.24 10.86
CA VAL A 381 7.70 5.47 11.38
C VAL A 381 7.51 4.61 12.63
N ASP A 382 7.33 5.25 13.78
CA ASP A 382 7.24 4.58 15.06
C ASP A 382 5.81 4.20 15.48
N GLY A 383 5.71 3.17 16.32
CA GLY A 383 4.46 2.78 16.96
C GLY A 383 3.84 1.48 16.48
N PHE A 384 4.53 0.72 15.64
CA PHE A 384 4.17 -0.66 15.35
C PHE A 384 4.40 -1.56 16.57
N THR A 385 3.48 -2.51 16.80
CA THR A 385 3.67 -3.60 17.75
C THR A 385 4.59 -4.68 17.17
N LYS A 386 5.01 -5.65 17.99
CA LYS A 386 5.63 -6.90 17.48
C LYS A 386 4.70 -7.65 16.52
N GLY A 387 3.40 -7.39 16.61
CA GLY A 387 2.37 -7.92 15.74
C GLY A 387 2.14 -7.10 14.46
N ALA A 388 3.07 -6.18 14.11
CA ALA A 388 2.93 -5.20 13.02
C ALA A 388 1.64 -4.37 13.07
N GLU A 389 0.92 -4.37 14.19
CA GLU A 389 -0.26 -3.54 14.37
C GLU A 389 0.18 -2.12 14.70
N ALA A 390 -0.42 -1.15 14.03
CA ALA A 390 -0.21 0.26 14.35
C ALA A 390 -0.93 0.62 15.65
N ARG A 391 -0.21 1.12 16.66
CA ARG A 391 -0.84 1.59 17.90
C ARG A 391 -1.56 2.91 17.68
N HIS A 392 -2.78 3.03 18.19
CA HIS A 392 -3.52 4.28 18.15
C HIS A 392 -2.75 5.42 18.84
N GLY A 393 -2.81 6.63 18.27
CA GLY A 393 -2.10 7.81 18.76
C GLY A 393 -0.60 7.87 18.44
N THR A 394 -0.05 6.86 17.75
CA THR A 394 1.35 6.86 17.27
C THR A 394 1.46 7.27 15.81
N GLU A 395 2.69 7.48 15.32
CA GLU A 395 2.96 7.81 13.91
C GLU A 395 2.44 6.73 12.97
N ALA A 396 2.69 5.46 13.30
CA ALA A 396 2.15 4.30 12.59
C ALA A 396 0.63 4.29 12.58
N GLY A 397 0.00 4.63 13.72
CA GLY A 397 -1.46 4.73 13.84
C GLY A 397 -2.03 5.78 12.89
N ARG A 398 -1.44 6.98 12.88
CA ARG A 398 -1.83 8.08 11.99
C ARG A 398 -1.61 7.75 10.51
N LEU A 399 -0.50 7.09 10.17
CA LEU A 399 -0.25 6.65 8.79
C LEU A 399 -1.28 5.61 8.34
N GLN A 400 -1.68 4.70 9.23
CA GLN A 400 -2.73 3.73 8.93
C GLN A 400 -4.11 4.42 8.79
N ASP A 401 -4.43 5.38 9.65
CA ASP A 401 -5.67 6.16 9.56
C ASP A 401 -5.71 6.96 8.24
N PHE A 402 -4.60 7.57 7.84
CA PHE A 402 -4.44 8.19 6.53
C PHE A 402 -4.67 7.19 5.39
N GLY A 403 -4.13 5.98 5.49
CA GLY A 403 -4.39 4.92 4.53
C GLY A 403 -5.89 4.60 4.39
N LYS A 404 -6.64 4.59 5.50
CA LYS A 404 -8.08 4.27 5.52
C LYS A 404 -8.97 5.41 5.07
N LEU A 405 -8.66 6.65 5.47
CA LEU A 405 -9.54 7.81 5.33
C LEU A 405 -8.99 8.87 4.37
N GLY A 406 -7.78 8.70 3.85
CA GLY A 406 -7.11 9.69 3.00
C GLY A 406 -6.75 10.95 3.78
N PHE A 407 -6.75 12.09 3.08
CA PHE A 407 -6.39 13.39 3.65
C PHE A 407 -7.33 13.84 4.77
N ASP A 408 -8.57 13.36 4.82
CA ASP A 408 -9.52 13.68 5.90
C ASP A 408 -9.07 13.14 7.28
N ALA A 409 -8.15 12.17 7.33
CA ALA A 409 -7.55 11.69 8.58
C ALA A 409 -6.44 12.60 9.12
N LEU A 410 -5.93 13.53 8.32
CA LEU A 410 -4.82 14.38 8.73
C LEU A 410 -5.35 15.66 9.40
N PRO A 411 -4.72 16.10 10.51
CA PRO A 411 -5.17 17.29 11.21
C PRO A 411 -4.82 18.56 10.43
N GLU A 412 -5.69 19.58 10.59
CA GLU A 412 -5.33 20.95 10.28
C GLU A 412 -4.20 21.41 11.22
N LEU A 413 -3.22 22.14 10.70
CA LEU A 413 -2.12 22.62 11.51
C LEU A 413 -2.56 23.78 12.39
N LYS A 414 -2.04 23.82 13.61
CA LYS A 414 -2.17 24.96 14.50
C LYS A 414 -1.68 26.23 13.81
N LYS A 415 -2.49 27.28 13.87
CA LYS A 415 -2.14 28.59 13.29
C LYS A 415 -0.98 29.21 14.06
N THR A 416 -0.14 29.97 13.38
CA THR A 416 0.99 30.72 13.97
C THR A 416 0.52 31.72 15.04
N GLU A 417 -0.71 32.22 14.90
CA GLU A 417 -1.42 33.07 15.86
C GLU A 417 -1.69 32.40 17.20
N ASP A 418 -1.78 31.08 17.17
CA ASP A 418 -2.12 30.25 18.31
C ASP A 418 -0.89 29.73 19.07
N ILE A 419 0.32 30.05 18.60
CA ILE A 419 1.57 29.72 19.29
C ILE A 419 1.58 30.40 20.66
N SER A 420 1.83 29.61 21.71
CA SER A 420 1.71 30.05 23.11
C SER A 420 2.65 31.22 23.42
N SER A 421 3.89 31.13 22.95
CA SER A 421 4.92 32.14 23.20
C SER A 421 4.63 33.46 22.46
N TYR A 422 3.96 33.42 21.30
CA TYR A 422 3.44 34.62 20.64
C TYR A 422 2.25 35.24 21.38
N LYS A 423 1.31 34.42 21.88
CA LYS A 423 0.20 34.88 22.72
C LYS A 423 0.69 35.57 23.99
N ASP A 424 1.74 35.03 24.62
CA ASP A 424 2.37 35.64 25.79
C ASP A 424 3.00 37.00 25.46
N PHE A 425 3.67 37.11 24.30
CA PHE A 425 4.19 38.39 23.82
C PHE A 425 3.08 39.43 23.62
N LEU A 426 1.97 39.05 22.97
CA LEU A 426 0.83 39.93 22.75
C LEU A 426 0.19 40.39 24.07
N LYS A 427 0.09 39.49 25.05
CA LYS A 427 -0.46 39.80 26.37
C LYS A 427 0.44 40.76 27.16
N ALA A 428 1.75 40.60 27.04
CA ALA A 428 2.72 41.48 27.70
C ALA A 428 2.83 42.85 27.00
N ASN A 429 2.54 42.92 25.70
CA ASN A 429 2.71 44.11 24.87
C ASN A 429 1.44 44.38 24.03
N PRO A 430 0.30 44.74 24.65
CA PRO A 430 -0.98 44.89 23.94
C PRO A 430 -0.95 45.96 22.83
N ASP A 431 -0.14 47.01 23.03
CA ASP A 431 -0.02 48.15 22.13
C ASP A 431 1.06 47.98 21.05
N ALA A 432 1.68 46.79 20.95
CA ALA A 432 2.69 46.53 19.93
C ALA A 432 2.16 46.78 18.51
N ASP A 433 2.95 47.47 17.68
CA ASP A 433 2.56 47.74 16.30
C ASP A 433 2.63 46.46 15.43
N VAL A 434 2.11 46.55 14.20
CA VAL A 434 1.99 45.41 13.29
C VAL A 434 3.36 44.80 12.95
N ALA A 435 4.39 45.61 12.74
CA ALA A 435 5.71 45.09 12.39
C ALA A 435 6.40 44.46 13.61
N SER A 436 6.24 45.05 14.79
CA SER A 436 6.71 44.44 16.06
C SER A 436 6.07 43.07 16.29
N LYS A 437 4.76 42.96 16.08
CA LYS A 437 4.00 41.70 16.16
C LYS A 437 4.54 40.66 15.17
N GLN A 438 4.89 41.06 13.94
CA GLN A 438 5.44 40.15 12.94
C GLN A 438 6.80 39.57 13.37
N ILE A 439 7.74 40.42 13.83
CA ILE A 439 9.06 39.95 14.29
C ILE A 439 8.93 39.00 15.48
N ALA A 440 8.06 39.33 16.45
CA ALA A 440 7.78 38.46 17.58
C ALA A 440 7.16 37.12 17.14
N ARG A 441 6.25 37.15 16.16
CA ARG A 441 5.66 35.93 15.61
C ARG A 441 6.70 35.06 14.90
N TYR A 442 7.61 35.64 14.12
CA TYR A 442 8.70 34.90 13.49
C TYR A 442 9.59 34.20 14.51
N ALA A 443 9.94 34.86 15.61
CA ALA A 443 10.69 34.21 16.70
C ALA A 443 9.89 33.09 17.38
N ALA A 444 8.57 33.28 17.59
CA ALA A 444 7.70 32.25 18.15
C ALA A 444 7.59 31.02 17.24
N ILE A 445 7.57 31.20 15.92
CA ILE A 445 7.60 30.11 14.93
C ILE A 445 8.89 29.29 15.07
N LEU A 446 10.05 29.94 15.23
CA LEU A 446 11.31 29.23 15.45
C LEU A 446 11.29 28.41 16.74
N ASP A 447 10.79 28.99 17.84
CA ASP A 447 10.70 28.29 19.14
C ASP A 447 9.75 27.07 19.08
N GLU A 448 8.62 27.18 18.37
CA GLU A 448 7.68 26.05 18.19
C GLU A 448 8.29 24.95 17.30
N ASN A 449 9.06 25.30 16.26
CA ASN A 449 9.67 24.35 15.32
C ASN A 449 11.07 23.88 15.71
N TYR A 450 11.60 24.32 16.87
CA TYR A 450 13.01 24.12 17.24
C TYR A 450 13.45 22.65 17.18
N ASP A 451 12.67 21.76 17.80
CA ASP A 451 13.00 20.33 17.85
C ASP A 451 12.86 19.65 16.48
N ALA A 452 11.91 20.10 15.66
CA ALA A 452 11.71 19.59 14.30
C ALA A 452 12.87 19.97 13.36
N ILE A 453 13.32 21.22 13.42
CA ILE A 453 14.49 21.71 12.67
C ILE A 453 15.71 20.90 13.04
N LYS A 454 15.95 20.71 14.34
CA LYS A 454 17.07 19.91 14.85
C LYS A 454 17.01 18.46 14.36
N GLY A 455 15.85 17.82 14.51
CA GLY A 455 15.65 16.43 14.14
C GLY A 455 15.84 16.17 12.64
N LYS A 456 15.25 17.01 11.79
CA LYS A 456 15.28 16.86 10.33
C LYS A 456 16.63 17.19 9.71
N THR A 457 17.35 18.17 10.25
CA THR A 457 18.66 18.57 9.72
C THR A 457 19.81 17.75 10.31
N GLY A 458 19.58 17.01 11.40
CA GLY A 458 20.62 16.28 12.13
C GLY A 458 21.64 17.20 12.81
N SER A 459 21.43 18.52 12.80
CA SER A 459 22.35 19.47 13.42
C SER A 459 22.26 19.37 14.94
N ALA A 460 23.40 19.32 15.63
CA ALA A 460 23.40 19.39 17.11
C ALA A 460 22.88 20.75 17.61
N ASP A 461 23.14 21.79 16.81
CA ASP A 461 22.95 23.19 17.13
C ASP A 461 22.11 23.89 16.05
N PHE A 462 21.32 24.87 16.44
CA PHE A 462 20.52 25.68 15.52
C PHE A 462 21.43 26.72 14.85
N ASN A 463 21.46 26.81 13.53
CA ASN A 463 22.27 27.78 12.77
C ASN A 463 21.57 28.16 11.44
N PRO A 464 22.04 29.20 10.73
CA PRO A 464 21.45 29.63 9.46
C PRO A 464 21.34 28.53 8.39
N GLU A 465 22.34 27.65 8.31
CA GLU A 465 22.36 26.54 7.35
C GLU A 465 21.26 25.53 7.66
N ALA A 466 21.01 25.21 8.92
CA ALA A 466 19.94 24.33 9.36
C ALA A 466 18.57 24.94 9.05
N LEU A 467 18.37 26.25 9.23
CA LEU A 467 17.11 26.92 8.86
C LEU A 467 16.85 26.85 7.36
N THR A 468 17.89 27.13 6.57
CA THR A 468 17.82 27.07 5.11
C THR A 468 17.55 25.64 4.64
N ALA A 469 18.24 24.65 5.20
CA ALA A 469 18.06 23.24 4.87
C ALA A 469 16.65 22.76 5.24
N TYR A 470 16.16 23.12 6.43
CA TYR A 470 14.81 22.76 6.87
C TYR A 470 13.74 23.39 5.97
N ASN A 471 13.86 24.67 5.62
CA ASN A 471 12.91 25.33 4.71
C ASN A 471 12.90 24.65 3.32
N LYS A 472 14.08 24.33 2.79
CA LYS A 472 14.21 23.64 1.48
C LYS A 472 13.67 22.22 1.48
N GLN A 473 13.89 21.46 2.55
CA GLN A 473 13.45 20.07 2.67
C GLN A 473 11.93 19.95 2.91
N ASN A 474 11.28 21.03 3.35
CA ASN A 474 9.86 21.04 3.71
C ASN A 474 9.10 22.15 2.95
N PRO A 475 8.99 22.08 1.62
CA PRO A 475 8.30 23.11 0.82
C PRO A 475 6.79 23.22 1.12
N GLN A 476 6.21 22.24 1.82
CA GLN A 476 4.83 22.24 2.31
C GLN A 476 4.62 23.11 3.56
N LEU A 477 5.67 23.71 4.11
CA LEU A 477 5.52 24.65 5.22
C LEU A 477 4.65 25.83 4.78
N GLY A 478 3.80 26.30 5.69
CA GLY A 478 2.97 27.47 5.43
C GLY A 478 3.85 28.70 5.12
N LYS A 479 3.37 29.57 4.22
CA LYS A 479 4.11 30.76 3.75
C LYS A 479 4.77 31.55 4.87
N GLU A 480 4.06 31.80 5.97
CA GLU A 480 4.57 32.56 7.10
C GLU A 480 5.69 31.84 7.87
N VAL A 481 5.67 30.50 7.90
CA VAL A 481 6.75 29.70 8.48
C VAL A 481 8.00 29.80 7.61
N SER A 482 7.87 29.67 6.29
CA SER A 482 8.98 29.86 5.36
C SER A 482 9.57 31.28 5.45
N GLU A 483 8.71 32.32 5.50
CA GLU A 483 9.16 33.71 5.68
C GLU A 483 9.91 33.92 7.00
N ALA A 484 9.48 33.27 8.08
CA ALA A 484 10.18 33.31 9.36
C ALA A 484 11.55 32.64 9.28
N LEU A 485 11.63 31.45 8.69
CA LEU A 485 12.89 30.71 8.49
C LEU A 485 13.86 31.52 7.62
N ASP A 486 13.38 32.08 6.51
CA ASP A 486 14.18 32.91 5.61
C ASP A 486 14.67 34.18 6.31
N PHE A 487 13.81 34.85 7.09
CA PHE A 487 14.21 36.02 7.87
C PHE A 487 15.35 35.69 8.83
N TRP A 488 15.19 34.65 9.64
CA TRP A 488 16.18 34.28 10.65
C TRP A 488 17.42 33.60 10.09
N SER A 489 17.38 33.04 8.88
CA SER A 489 18.56 32.52 8.19
C SER A 489 19.53 33.60 7.72
N GLN A 490 19.11 34.87 7.73
CA GLN A 490 19.97 35.98 7.34
C GLN A 490 21.06 36.22 8.41
N PRO A 491 22.34 36.39 8.03
CA PRO A 491 23.43 36.56 9.00
C PRO A 491 23.17 37.63 10.07
N GLY A 492 22.66 38.80 9.66
CA GLY A 492 22.37 39.90 10.57
C GLY A 492 21.17 39.65 11.48
N ALA A 493 20.16 38.90 11.02
CA ALA A 493 19.03 38.52 11.86
C ALA A 493 19.40 37.41 12.83
N PHE A 494 20.15 36.41 12.38
CA PHE A 494 20.60 35.32 13.22
C PHE A 494 21.51 35.82 14.35
N ALA A 495 22.36 36.82 14.09
CA ALA A 495 23.21 37.45 15.10
C ALA A 495 22.41 38.10 16.26
N LEU A 496 21.11 38.40 16.07
CA LEU A 496 20.23 38.88 17.15
C LEU A 496 19.73 37.75 18.06
N LEU A 497 19.76 36.51 17.56
CA LEU A 497 19.42 35.31 18.32
C LEU A 497 20.67 34.69 18.93
N ASP A 498 21.81 34.73 18.24
CA ASP A 498 23.09 34.19 18.71
C ASP A 498 23.41 34.74 20.11
N ASN A 499 23.43 33.82 21.07
CA ASN A 499 23.70 34.10 22.48
C ASN A 499 22.82 35.18 23.15
N ALA A 500 21.57 35.36 22.70
CA ALA A 500 20.65 36.33 23.30
C ALA A 500 20.33 36.06 24.79
N LYS A 501 20.54 34.84 25.29
CA LYS A 501 20.34 34.50 26.70
C LYS A 501 21.48 34.97 27.59
N ASN A 502 22.74 34.85 27.14
CA ASN A 502 23.93 35.09 27.94
C ASN A 502 24.97 35.98 27.22
N PRO A 503 24.58 37.18 26.74
CA PRO A 503 25.42 38.01 25.88
C PRO A 503 26.76 38.42 26.52
N LEU A 504 26.87 38.39 27.85
CA LEU A 504 28.03 38.80 28.62
C LEU A 504 28.96 37.64 29.03
N GLU A 505 28.47 36.40 29.02
CA GLU A 505 29.24 35.22 29.48
C GLU A 505 29.88 34.44 28.33
N GLN A 506 29.30 34.54 27.12
CA GLN A 506 29.74 33.81 25.93
C GLN A 506 29.87 34.78 24.75
N GLY A 507 30.83 34.55 23.85
CA GLY A 507 30.88 35.27 22.57
C GLY A 507 29.84 34.69 21.61
N THR A 508 29.58 35.36 20.49
CA THR A 508 28.80 34.78 19.38
C THR A 508 29.50 33.52 18.87
N ASP A 509 28.80 32.40 18.79
CA ASP A 509 29.36 31.11 18.35
C ASP A 509 28.73 30.59 17.04
N GLY A 510 27.89 31.42 16.41
CA GLY A 510 27.16 31.10 15.19
C GLY A 510 25.98 30.16 15.44
N LYS A 511 25.58 29.96 16.69
CA LYS A 511 24.52 29.03 17.08
C LYS A 511 23.50 29.72 17.98
N ALA A 512 22.27 29.21 17.96
CA ALA A 512 21.24 29.65 18.89
C ALA A 512 20.64 28.45 19.63
N SER A 513 20.51 28.54 20.94
CA SER A 513 19.71 27.59 21.69
C SER A 513 18.24 28.01 21.67
N ARG A 514 17.34 27.08 22.01
CA ARG A 514 15.93 27.41 22.26
C ARG A 514 15.79 28.52 23.32
N GLY A 515 16.68 28.50 24.31
CA GLY A 515 16.73 29.52 25.35
C GLY A 515 17.08 30.91 24.82
N ASP A 516 17.88 31.00 23.75
CA ASP A 516 18.22 32.28 23.14
C ASP A 516 17.04 32.87 22.37
N VAL A 517 16.31 32.05 21.61
CA VAL A 517 15.07 32.49 20.93
C VAL A 517 14.05 33.00 21.96
N GLN A 518 13.89 32.29 23.08
CA GLN A 518 13.00 32.71 24.17
C GLN A 518 13.49 33.98 24.86
N ALA A 519 14.80 34.14 25.05
CA ALA A 519 15.40 35.35 25.62
C ALA A 519 15.19 36.56 24.69
N PHE A 520 15.40 36.39 23.38
CA PHE A 520 15.10 37.40 22.37
C PHE A 520 13.65 37.86 22.48
N MET A 521 12.68 36.92 22.48
CA MET A 521 11.27 37.27 22.57
C MET A 521 10.90 38.03 23.84
N LYS A 522 11.53 37.70 24.97
CA LYS A 522 11.23 38.31 26.26
C LYS A 522 11.87 39.68 26.43
N ASN A 523 13.12 39.83 25.99
CA ASN A 523 13.97 40.96 26.37
C ASN A 523 14.25 41.91 25.20
N THR A 524 14.28 41.42 23.96
CA THR A 524 14.85 42.12 22.81
C THR A 524 13.83 42.41 21.71
N ALA A 525 12.79 41.58 21.58
CA ALA A 525 11.78 41.72 20.54
C ALA A 525 11.16 43.14 20.57
N PRO A 526 11.06 43.80 19.39
CA PRO A 526 10.60 45.18 19.31
C PRO A 526 9.14 45.28 19.74
N LYS A 527 8.78 46.42 20.35
CA LYS A 527 7.43 46.69 20.89
C LYS A 527 6.76 47.87 20.19
N GLU A 528 7.48 48.59 19.35
CA GLU A 528 7.03 49.79 18.64
C GLU A 528 7.83 49.98 17.35
N ALA A 529 7.27 50.77 16.43
CA ALA A 529 7.80 50.93 15.07
C ALA A 529 9.23 51.48 15.03
N GLY A 530 9.59 52.36 15.97
CA GLY A 530 10.96 52.89 16.07
C GLY A 530 11.98 51.78 16.40
N ALA A 531 11.63 50.88 17.31
CA ALA A 531 12.47 49.74 17.67
C ALA A 531 12.60 48.72 16.52
N VAL A 532 11.54 48.56 15.71
CA VAL A 532 11.62 47.75 14.48
C VAL A 532 12.61 48.35 13.49
N GLY A 533 12.58 49.68 13.28
CA GLY A 533 13.52 50.36 12.40
C GLY A 533 14.98 50.11 12.81
N THR A 534 15.30 50.31 14.09
CA THR A 534 16.63 50.03 14.64
C THR A 534 17.03 48.57 14.47
N LEU A 535 16.10 47.63 14.68
CA LEU A 535 16.36 46.21 14.51
C LEU A 535 16.68 45.88 13.04
N LEU A 536 15.87 46.36 12.09
CA LEU A 536 16.08 46.09 10.67
C LEU A 536 17.36 46.76 10.13
N GLU A 537 17.74 47.92 10.66
CA GLU A 537 19.05 48.53 10.39
C GLU A 537 20.19 47.62 10.86
N ALA A 538 20.11 47.07 12.08
CA ALA A 538 21.10 46.13 12.59
C ALA A 538 21.18 44.84 11.74
N VAL A 539 20.03 44.33 11.29
CA VAL A 539 19.97 43.17 10.38
C VAL A 539 20.63 43.50 9.04
N ALA A 540 20.36 44.68 8.46
CA ALA A 540 20.96 45.11 7.20
C ALA A 540 22.48 45.30 7.32
N GLU A 541 22.95 45.95 8.40
CA GLU A 541 24.38 46.08 8.72
C GLU A 541 25.04 44.70 8.82
N GLY A 542 24.47 43.78 9.63
CA GLY A 542 25.00 42.43 9.79
C GLY A 542 24.99 41.59 8.50
N ASN A 543 23.99 41.76 7.64
CA ASN A 543 23.92 41.08 6.35
C ASN A 543 25.01 41.55 5.37
N LEU A 544 25.33 42.84 5.37
CA LEU A 544 26.40 43.40 4.54
C LEU A 544 27.78 42.88 4.98
N LEU A 545 27.97 42.71 6.28
CA LEU A 545 29.28 42.48 6.88
C LEU A 545 29.55 41.01 7.23
N GLY A 546 28.52 40.17 7.35
CA GLY A 546 28.66 38.74 7.68
C GLY A 546 29.45 37.89 6.67
N LYS A 547 29.79 38.43 5.49
CA LYS A 547 30.66 37.77 4.49
C LYS A 547 32.13 38.19 4.58
N VAL A 548 32.43 39.18 5.41
CA VAL A 548 33.77 39.73 5.56
C VAL A 548 34.49 38.98 6.67
N ASN A 549 35.59 38.30 6.33
CA ASN A 549 36.43 37.69 7.35
C ASN A 549 37.23 38.78 8.09
N THR A 550 36.95 38.94 9.38
CA THR A 550 37.59 39.90 10.28
C THR A 550 38.77 39.31 11.07
N ASP A 551 38.96 37.99 11.10
CA ASP A 551 40.03 37.31 11.87
C ASP A 551 41.44 37.76 11.44
N ALA A 552 41.61 38.08 10.17
CA ALA A 552 42.88 38.55 9.60
C ALA A 552 43.06 40.07 9.73
N LEU A 553 42.03 40.79 10.18
CA LEU A 553 42.03 42.24 10.31
C LEU A 553 42.57 42.62 11.70
N ASN A 554 43.49 43.57 11.73
CA ASN A 554 44.14 44.02 12.95
C ASN A 554 44.32 45.54 12.95
N GLN A 555 45.19 46.07 13.82
CA GLN A 555 45.48 47.50 13.91
C GLN A 555 45.84 48.16 12.56
N ASP A 556 46.38 47.40 11.60
CA ASP A 556 46.73 47.89 10.25
C ASP A 556 45.52 48.46 9.50
N VAL A 557 44.29 48.02 9.81
CA VAL A 557 43.06 48.59 9.22
C VAL A 557 42.91 50.08 9.54
N PHE A 558 43.39 50.51 10.72
CA PHE A 558 43.35 51.90 11.16
C PHE A 558 44.59 52.69 10.76
N GLU A 559 45.76 52.05 10.72
CA GLU A 559 47.02 52.70 10.37
C GLU A 559 47.19 52.87 8.86
N HIS A 560 46.68 51.92 8.07
CA HIS A 560 46.77 51.89 6.61
C HIS A 560 45.41 51.56 5.95
N PRO A 561 44.35 52.37 6.20
CA PRO A 561 42.98 52.09 5.74
C PRO A 561 42.82 52.02 4.21
N GLN A 562 43.79 52.51 3.45
CA GLN A 562 43.84 52.40 1.98
C GLN A 562 44.11 50.97 1.49
N ASN A 563 44.66 50.10 2.33
CA ASN A 563 44.94 48.69 1.98
C ASN A 563 43.68 47.81 2.07
N TYR A 564 42.57 48.35 2.58
CA TYR A 564 41.36 47.61 2.90
C TYR A 564 40.14 48.15 2.17
N THR A 565 39.25 47.23 1.80
CA THR A 565 37.95 47.54 1.17
C THR A 565 37.02 48.28 2.14
N ALA A 566 35.99 48.93 1.61
CA ALA A 566 35.02 49.64 2.43
C ALA A 566 34.29 48.67 3.39
N GLU A 567 34.01 47.47 2.90
CA GLU A 567 33.37 46.36 3.60
C GLU A 567 34.25 45.85 4.75
N GLN A 568 35.56 45.67 4.52
CA GLN A 568 36.51 45.30 5.58
C GLN A 568 36.60 46.35 6.68
N LYS A 569 36.65 47.64 6.31
CA LYS A 569 36.66 48.73 7.28
C LYS A 569 35.36 48.79 8.08
N ALA A 570 34.22 48.65 7.41
CA ALA A 570 32.92 48.66 8.05
C ALA A 570 32.71 47.47 9.00
N ALA A 571 33.20 46.28 8.64
CA ALA A 571 33.13 45.08 9.49
C ALA A 571 33.90 45.29 10.81
N VAL A 572 35.12 45.83 10.76
CA VAL A 572 35.91 46.13 11.97
C VAL A 572 35.22 47.18 12.83
N LEU A 573 34.62 48.22 12.23
CA LEU A 573 33.86 49.22 12.99
C LEU A 573 32.62 48.61 13.65
N GLN A 574 31.95 47.65 13.00
CA GLN A 574 30.81 46.95 13.59
C GLN A 574 31.23 46.06 14.77
N GLU A 575 32.33 45.33 14.67
CA GLU A 575 32.87 44.55 15.80
C GLU A 575 33.22 45.45 17.00
N LEU A 576 33.83 46.61 16.75
CA LEU A 576 34.12 47.59 17.80
C LEU A 576 32.84 48.15 18.44
N LYS A 577 31.80 48.41 17.65
CA LYS A 577 30.48 48.85 18.15
C LYS A 577 29.81 47.76 18.98
N ALA A 578 29.93 46.49 18.57
CA ALA A 578 29.43 45.34 19.33
C ALA A 578 30.19 45.20 20.67
N ALA A 579 31.52 45.27 20.64
CA ALA A 579 32.36 45.26 21.85
C ALA A 579 32.03 46.42 22.79
N GLN A 580 31.82 47.63 22.26
CA GLN A 580 31.38 48.78 23.05
C GLN A 580 30.02 48.53 23.70
N THR A 581 29.07 47.93 22.98
CA THR A 581 27.74 47.60 23.50
C THR A 581 27.84 46.60 24.66
N LEU A 582 28.69 45.58 24.53
CA LEU A 582 28.98 44.62 25.60
C LEU A 582 29.61 45.30 26.83
N ILE A 583 30.53 46.24 26.64
CA ILE A 583 31.11 47.02 27.74
C ILE A 583 30.04 47.83 28.48
N VAL A 584 29.13 48.49 27.74
CA VAL A 584 28.02 49.26 28.33
C VAL A 584 27.07 48.35 29.10
N GLN A 585 26.71 47.19 28.53
CA GLN A 585 25.87 46.19 29.19
C GLN A 585 26.53 45.63 30.45
N GLY A 586 27.83 45.32 30.39
CA GLY A 586 28.60 44.84 31.54
C GLY A 586 28.66 45.87 32.65
N SER A 587 28.90 47.13 32.31
CA SER A 587 28.87 48.25 33.27
C SER A 587 27.49 48.40 33.92
N GLY A 588 26.41 48.26 33.14
CA GLY A 588 25.04 48.29 33.66
C GLY A 588 24.69 47.09 34.55
N ALA A 589 25.34 45.95 34.34
CA ALA A 589 25.20 44.75 35.16
C ALA A 589 26.10 44.73 36.41
N GLY A 590 26.96 45.75 36.60
CA GLY A 590 27.85 45.88 37.75
C GLY A 590 29.14 45.07 37.68
N MET A 591 29.61 44.72 36.47
CA MET A 591 30.93 44.10 36.23
C MET A 591 32.08 45.10 36.19
#